data_AF-A0A958GZB2-F1
#
_entry.id   AF-A0A958GZB2-F1
#
_cell.length_a   1.000
_cell.length_b   1.000
_cell.length_c   1.000
_cell.angle_alpha   90.00
_cell.angle_beta   90.00
_cell.angle_gamma   90.00
#
_symmetry.space_group_name_H-M   'P 1'
#
loop_
_entity.id
_entity.type
_entity.pdbx_description
1 polymer ?
#
loop_
_entity_poly.entity_id
_entity_poly.type
_entity_poly.pdbx_seq_one_letter_code
_entity_poly.pdbx_strand_id
1 'polypeptide(L)' 'AQRPASVRTAALLAKSSAPTEAREAIDYVGFEIGEEYIVGYGLDHAERYRELPDLWVMRLPE' A
#
# COMPACT_ATOMS: atom_id res chain seq x y z
N ALA A 1 22.13 -10.73 13.61
CA ALA A 1 21.24 -9.54 13.49
C ALA A 1 22.10 -8.27 13.35
N GLN A 2 21.73 -7.33 12.48
CA GLN A 2 22.59 -6.20 12.05
C GLN A 2 22.65 -4.97 13.00
N ARG A 3 21.92 -4.95 14.14
CA ARG A 3 21.92 -3.88 15.18
C ARG A 3 21.81 -2.42 14.63
N PRO A 4 20.77 -2.08 13.87
CA PRO A 4 20.53 -0.70 13.46
C PRO A 4 20.25 0.20 14.68
N ALA A 5 20.59 1.48 14.59
CA ALA A 5 20.29 2.46 15.65
C ALA A 5 18.78 2.71 15.83
N SER A 6 18.01 2.60 14.73
CA SER A 6 16.55 2.61 14.74
C SER A 6 16.00 1.88 13.52
N VAL A 7 14.73 1.46 13.58
CA VAL A 7 13.97 0.90 12.45
C VAL A 7 12.61 1.59 12.45
N ARG A 8 12.16 1.99 11.27
CA ARG A 8 10.82 2.57 11.05
C ARG A 8 10.21 2.05 9.77
N THR A 9 8.90 2.07 9.68
CA THR A 9 8.11 1.60 8.54
C THR A 9 7.41 2.77 7.85
N ALA A 10 7.43 2.78 6.52
CA ALA A 10 6.68 3.73 5.72
C ALA A 10 5.86 2.96 4.68
N ALA A 11 4.56 3.27 4.59
CA ALA A 11 3.66 2.71 3.60
C ALA A 11 3.01 3.85 2.80
N LEU A 12 2.98 3.71 1.47
CA LEU A 12 2.32 4.70 0.62
C LEU A 12 0.81 4.69 0.84
N LEU A 13 0.20 3.50 0.92
CA LEU A 13 -1.25 3.31 1.04
C LEU A 13 -1.59 2.45 2.27
N ALA A 14 -2.57 2.88 3.04
CA ALA A 14 -3.17 2.09 4.12
C ALA A 14 -4.68 1.97 3.89
N LYS A 15 -5.21 0.74 3.85
CA LYS A 15 -6.66 0.51 3.73
C LYS A 15 -7.38 0.89 5.01
N SER A 16 -8.53 1.53 4.88
CA SER A 16 -9.39 1.88 6.02
C SER A 16 -9.86 0.66 6.81
N SER A 17 -10.05 -0.49 6.14
CA SER A 17 -10.36 -1.77 6.78
C SER A 17 -9.18 -2.47 7.43
N ALA A 18 -7.94 -1.99 7.24
CA ALA A 18 -6.80 -2.61 7.89
C ALA A 18 -6.99 -2.58 9.41
N PRO A 19 -6.66 -3.68 10.13
CA PRO A 19 -6.75 -3.70 11.59
C PRO A 19 -6.03 -2.49 12.21
N THR A 20 -6.61 -1.90 13.24
CA THR A 20 -6.03 -0.73 13.91
C THR A 20 -4.58 -0.98 14.32
N GLU A 21 -4.29 -2.16 14.88
CA GLU A 21 -2.93 -2.57 15.26
C GLU A 21 -1.94 -2.56 14.08
N ALA A 22 -2.40 -2.91 12.88
CA ALA A 22 -1.57 -2.89 11.68
C ALA A 22 -1.31 -1.45 11.19
N ARG A 23 -2.29 -0.56 11.33
CA ARG A 23 -2.15 0.86 11.00
C ARG A 23 -1.25 1.58 12.00
N GLU A 24 -1.38 1.28 13.30
CA GLU A 24 -0.54 1.83 14.38
C GLU A 24 0.92 1.34 14.29
N ALA A 25 1.17 0.19 13.67
CA ALA A 25 2.52 -0.34 13.42
C ALA A 25 3.27 0.35 12.27
N ILE A 26 2.62 1.27 11.53
CA ILE A 26 3.23 2.03 10.43
C ILE A 26 3.60 3.43 10.92
N ASP A 27 4.91 3.75 10.96
CA ASP A 27 5.36 5.07 11.43
C ASP A 27 4.98 6.21 10.48
N TYR A 28 4.90 5.93 9.18
CA TYR A 28 4.59 6.91 8.13
C TYR A 28 3.60 6.37 7.11
N VAL A 29 2.43 7.00 7.00
CA VAL A 29 1.41 6.68 5.99
C VAL A 29 1.32 7.83 4.98
N GLY A 30 1.36 7.51 3.70
CA GLY A 30 1.15 8.49 2.62
C GLY A 30 -0.33 8.86 2.46
N PHE A 31 -1.17 7.86 2.18
CA PHE A 31 -2.60 8.01 1.98
C PHE A 31 -3.39 6.89 2.66
N GLU A 32 -4.50 7.28 3.29
CA GLU A 32 -5.54 6.33 3.68
C GLU A 32 -6.51 6.16 2.52
N ILE A 33 -6.81 4.91 2.14
CA ILE A 33 -7.69 4.57 1.03
C ILE A 33 -8.82 3.65 1.51
N GLY A 34 -9.87 3.51 0.70
CA GLY A 34 -10.98 2.60 0.96
C GLY A 34 -10.65 1.13 0.70
N GLU A 35 -11.67 0.39 0.29
CA GLU A 35 -11.57 -1.06 0.03
C GLU A 35 -11.10 -1.40 -1.38
N GLU A 36 -10.90 -0.40 -2.23
CA GLU A 36 -10.56 -0.58 -3.63
C GLU A 36 -9.29 -1.42 -3.81
N TYR A 37 -9.24 -2.18 -4.91
CA TYR A 37 -8.01 -2.81 -5.35
C TYR A 37 -7.25 -1.83 -6.24
N ILE A 38 -6.08 -1.39 -5.78
CA ILE A 38 -5.26 -0.39 -6.47
C ILE A 38 -4.10 -1.07 -7.20
N VAL A 39 -3.88 -0.66 -8.45
CA VAL A 39 -2.72 -1.01 -9.27
C VAL A 39 -2.02 0.26 -9.76
N GLY A 40 -0.83 0.15 -10.34
CA GLY A 40 -0.05 1.30 -10.74
C GLY A 40 0.91 1.79 -9.66
N TYR A 41 1.87 2.62 -10.06
CA TYR A 41 2.93 3.12 -9.18
C TYR A 41 3.68 1.99 -8.45
N GLY A 42 4.00 0.91 -9.17
CA GLY A 42 4.65 -0.29 -8.64
C GLY A 42 3.71 -1.36 -8.07
N LEU A 43 2.43 -1.06 -7.81
CA LEU A 43 1.40 -2.03 -7.45
C LEU A 43 0.92 -2.79 -8.69
N ASP A 44 0.61 -4.07 -8.55
CA ASP A 44 0.30 -4.94 -9.68
C ASP A 44 -0.96 -5.78 -9.48
N HIS A 45 -1.44 -6.31 -10.61
CA HIS A 45 -2.29 -7.48 -10.64
C HIS A 45 -1.74 -8.47 -11.67
N ALA A 46 -1.36 -9.66 -11.22
CA ALA A 46 -0.75 -10.69 -12.06
C ALA A 46 0.48 -10.16 -12.83
N GLU A 47 1.34 -9.42 -12.14
CA GLU A 47 2.56 -8.78 -12.69
C GLU A 47 2.32 -7.71 -13.77
N ARG A 48 1.07 -7.26 -13.94
CA ARG A 48 0.71 -6.19 -14.87
C ARG A 48 0.48 -4.88 -14.13
N TYR A 49 0.60 -3.77 -14.87
CA TYR A 49 0.23 -2.41 -14.46
C TYR A 49 1.19 -1.72 -13.49
N ARG A 50 2.31 -2.35 -13.10
CA ARG A 50 3.34 -1.71 -12.24
C ARG A 50 3.90 -0.42 -12.85
N GLU A 51 3.94 -0.38 -14.18
CA GLU A 51 4.52 0.70 -14.98
C GLU A 51 3.64 1.93 -15.10
N LEU A 52 2.36 1.85 -14.70
CA LEU A 52 1.47 3.01 -14.75
C LEU A 52 1.99 4.09 -13.78
N PRO A 53 2.06 5.36 -14.21
CA PRO A 53 2.68 6.42 -13.40
C PRO A 53 1.83 6.84 -12.20
N ASP A 54 0.54 6.52 -12.22
CA ASP A 54 -0.44 6.91 -11.22
C ASP A 54 -1.05 5.69 -10.52
N LEU A 55 -1.82 5.94 -9.46
CA LEU A 55 -2.63 4.94 -8.77
C LEU A 55 -3.98 4.79 -9.46
N TRP A 56 -4.35 3.57 -9.82
CA TRP A 56 -5.59 3.25 -10.53
C TRP A 56 -6.43 2.25 -9.76
N VAL A 57 -7.75 2.47 -9.72
CA VAL A 57 -8.71 1.49 -9.21
C VAL A 57 -8.94 0.42 -10.26
N MET A 58 -8.60 -0.82 -9.95
CA MET A 58 -8.89 -1.98 -10.79
C MET A 58 -10.34 -2.40 -10.61
N ARG A 59 -11.07 -2.52 -11.73
CA ARG A 59 -12.42 -3.11 -11.78
C ARG A 59 -12.33 -4.43 -12.54
N LEU A 60 -12.66 -5.53 -11.88
CA LEU A 60 -12.87 -6.80 -12.56
C LEU A 60 -14.24 -6.74 -13.27
N PRO A 61 -14.38 -7.36 -14.46
CA PRO A 61 -15.70 -7.57 -15.04
C PRO A 61 -16.56 -8.39 -14.07
N GLU A 62 -17.86 -8.04 -14.00
CA GLU A 62 -18.88 -8.84 -13.29
C GLU A 62 -18.97 -10.27 -13.83
#